data_AF-A0A3C1WNF7-F1
#
_entry.id   AF-A0A3C1WNF7-F1
#
_cell.length_a   1.000
_cell.length_b   1.000
_cell.length_c   1.000
_cell.angle_alpha   90.00
_cell.angle_beta   90.00
_cell.angle_gamma   90.00
#
_symmetry.space_group_name_H-M   'P 1'
#
loop_
_entity.id
_entity.type
_entity.pdbx_description
1 polymer ?
#
loop_
_entity_poly.entity_id
_entity_poly.type
_entity_poly.pdbx_seq_one_letter_code
_entity_poly.pdbx_strand_id
1 'polypeptide(L)'
;MKKVFTVVIFFTAELITATAQKRLARIANGDNYLNIREQESSDSRIIGSIEAGDFFYVTPDEDIWWAAQSLSGKTGYVFHSRVELIDSLPPSELKNLFSNVFENEKEIALNYSFISSKFSLTKKKWESKSDSINFKKTKSLLSKYSREKFFPLLNVFPSYFCQADDSDLARVFLSTFIISSLSDSGEVKNCFARCYRCDSVLVEKIISYFPVLDQKKMQQLIDSIQKNIYPEDRDSIQQMRE
;
A
#
# COMPACT_ATOMS: atom_id res chain seq x y z
N MET A 1 -2.90 -64.95 -24.58
CA MET A 1 -4.03 -63.99 -24.44
C MET A 1 -3.56 -62.81 -23.62
N LYS A 2 -3.18 -61.68 -24.25
CA LYS A 2 -2.79 -60.45 -23.55
C LYS A 2 -4.00 -59.51 -23.54
N LYS A 3 -4.53 -59.21 -22.35
CA LYS A 3 -5.61 -58.23 -22.16
C LYS A 3 -4.99 -56.83 -22.24
N VAL A 4 -5.38 -56.06 -23.24
CA VAL A 4 -5.02 -54.63 -23.35
C VAL A 4 -6.05 -53.86 -22.51
N PHE A 5 -5.59 -53.19 -21.44
CA PHE A 5 -6.39 -52.24 -20.68
C PHE A 5 -6.23 -50.87 -21.32
N THR A 6 -7.29 -50.37 -21.94
CA THR A 6 -7.36 -48.99 -22.42
C THR A 6 -7.58 -48.08 -21.22
N VAL A 7 -6.58 -47.25 -20.89
CA VAL A 7 -6.71 -46.18 -19.89
C VAL A 7 -7.30 -44.96 -20.58
N VAL A 8 -8.55 -44.63 -20.25
CA VAL A 8 -9.20 -43.40 -20.71
C VAL A 8 -8.87 -42.30 -19.70
N ILE A 9 -7.97 -41.40 -20.07
CA ILE A 9 -7.63 -40.23 -19.24
C ILE A 9 -8.65 -39.13 -19.56
N PHE A 10 -9.56 -38.88 -18.61
CA PHE A 10 -10.44 -37.72 -18.65
C PHE A 10 -9.64 -36.48 -18.22
N PHE A 11 -9.22 -35.66 -19.18
CA PHE A 11 -8.75 -34.30 -18.91
C PHE A 11 -9.98 -33.42 -18.70
N THR A 12 -10.38 -33.23 -17.44
CA THR A 12 -11.36 -32.19 -17.10
C THR A 12 -10.65 -30.85 -17.19
N ALA A 13 -11.00 -30.04 -18.19
CA ALA A 13 -10.61 -28.64 -18.23
C ALA A 13 -11.30 -27.92 -17.06
N GLU A 14 -10.58 -27.70 -15.97
CA GLU A 14 -11.02 -26.78 -14.93
C GLU A 14 -11.03 -25.38 -15.54
N LEU A 15 -12.21 -24.78 -15.61
CA LEU A 15 -12.38 -23.39 -16.03
C LEU A 15 -11.72 -22.52 -14.96
N ILE A 16 -10.53 -21.97 -15.26
CA ILE A 16 -9.89 -20.97 -14.39
C ILE A 16 -10.77 -19.74 -14.46
N THR A 17 -11.65 -19.54 -13.48
CA THR A 17 -12.35 -18.28 -13.31
C THR A 17 -11.30 -17.23 -12.96
N ALA A 18 -10.94 -16.39 -13.93
CA ALA A 18 -10.11 -15.22 -13.69
C ALA A 18 -10.87 -14.32 -12.70
N THR A 19 -10.51 -14.39 -11.42
CA THR A 19 -11.02 -13.45 -10.43
C THR A 19 -10.52 -12.07 -10.83
N ALA A 20 -11.41 -11.22 -11.31
CA ALA A 20 -11.06 -9.88 -11.73
C ALA A 20 -10.39 -9.13 -10.55
N GLN A 21 -9.14 -8.73 -10.76
CA GLN A 21 -8.28 -8.21 -9.70
C GLN A 21 -8.65 -6.75 -9.40
N LYS A 22 -8.92 -6.45 -8.13
CA LYS A 22 -9.06 -5.06 -7.67
C LYS A 22 -7.73 -4.32 -7.81
N ARG A 23 -7.75 -3.18 -8.48
CA ARG A 23 -6.59 -2.31 -8.71
C ARG A 23 -6.84 -0.93 -8.14
N LEU A 24 -5.79 -0.34 -7.57
CA LEU A 24 -5.86 1.02 -7.03
C LEU A 24 -5.87 2.03 -8.19
N ALA A 25 -6.74 3.02 -8.09
CA ALA A 25 -6.94 4.02 -9.12
C ALA A 25 -7.07 5.43 -8.53
N ARG A 26 -6.90 6.41 -9.42
CA ARG A 26 -7.26 7.82 -9.23
C ARG A 26 -8.07 8.32 -10.42
N ILE A 27 -8.66 9.50 -10.27
CA ILE A 27 -9.32 10.20 -11.37
C ILE A 27 -8.25 10.65 -12.37
N ALA A 28 -8.56 10.54 -13.66
CA ALA A 28 -7.67 11.00 -14.74
C ALA A 28 -7.37 12.50 -14.64
N ASN A 29 -6.18 12.91 -15.06
CA ASN A 29 -5.77 14.31 -14.99
C ASN A 29 -6.73 15.23 -15.76
N GLY A 30 -7.15 16.33 -15.13
CA GLY A 30 -8.06 17.33 -15.70
C GLY A 30 -9.53 17.21 -15.26
N ASP A 31 -9.90 16.10 -14.63
CA ASP A 31 -11.22 15.91 -14.04
C ASP A 31 -11.24 16.29 -12.54
N ASN A 32 -12.29 16.99 -12.10
CA ASN A 32 -12.43 17.40 -10.68
C ASN A 32 -13.18 16.37 -9.81
N TYR A 33 -14.02 15.54 -10.44
CA TYR A 33 -14.82 14.52 -9.75
C TYR A 33 -15.25 13.42 -10.71
N LEU A 34 -15.52 12.23 -10.16
CA LEU A 34 -16.00 11.07 -10.89
C LEU A 34 -17.25 10.51 -10.21
N ASN A 35 -18.32 10.33 -10.98
CA ASN A 35 -19.58 9.79 -10.47
C ASN A 35 -19.50 8.28 -10.33
N ILE A 36 -19.92 7.77 -9.17
CA ILE A 36 -20.21 6.35 -8.95
C ILE A 36 -21.69 6.14 -9.24
N ARG A 37 -21.98 5.25 -10.19
CA ARG A 37 -23.32 4.96 -10.68
C ARG A 37 -23.82 3.59 -10.25
N GLU A 38 -25.14 3.45 -10.15
CA GLU A 38 -25.79 2.21 -9.71
C GLU A 38 -25.67 1.07 -10.73
N GLN A 39 -25.61 1.41 -12.03
CA GLN A 39 -25.48 0.46 -13.13
C GLN A 39 -24.44 0.97 -14.15
N GLU A 40 -24.02 0.08 -15.05
CA GLU A 40 -23.08 0.31 -16.16
C GLU A 40 -23.70 1.18 -17.28
N SER A 41 -24.22 2.36 -16.91
CA SER A 41 -24.91 3.26 -17.85
C SER A 41 -24.85 4.72 -17.40
N SER A 42 -24.71 5.63 -18.37
CA SER A 42 -24.74 7.08 -18.16
C SER A 42 -26.09 7.61 -17.69
N ASP A 43 -27.16 6.85 -17.92
CA ASP A 43 -28.53 7.21 -17.54
C ASP A 43 -28.92 6.67 -16.17
N SER A 44 -28.09 5.78 -15.61
CA SER A 44 -28.34 5.20 -14.30
C SER A 44 -28.11 6.20 -13.17
N ARG A 45 -28.77 5.97 -12.04
CA ARG A 45 -28.71 6.83 -10.86
C ARG A 45 -27.27 7.00 -10.36
N ILE A 46 -26.89 8.25 -10.10
CA ILE A 46 -25.64 8.57 -9.39
C ILE A 46 -25.86 8.24 -7.92
N ILE A 47 -25.08 7.30 -7.40
CA ILE A 47 -25.15 6.88 -6.00
C ILE A 47 -24.03 7.46 -5.18
N GLY A 48 -22.97 8.02 -5.77
CA GLY A 48 -21.94 8.80 -5.08
C GLY A 48 -20.95 9.45 -6.03
N SER A 49 -19.89 10.02 -5.45
CA SER A 49 -18.82 10.68 -6.19
C SER A 49 -17.46 10.43 -5.53
N ILE A 50 -16.41 10.51 -6.34
CA ILE A 50 -15.01 10.54 -5.94
C ILE A 50 -14.48 11.92 -6.32
N GLU A 51 -13.72 12.57 -5.45
CA GLU A 51 -13.13 13.89 -5.71
C GLU A 51 -11.71 13.76 -6.28
N ALA A 52 -11.25 14.76 -7.01
CA ALA A 52 -9.88 14.81 -7.50
C ALA A 52 -8.87 14.69 -6.33
N GLY A 53 -7.85 13.86 -6.54
CA GLY A 53 -6.85 13.54 -5.52
C GLY A 53 -7.23 12.38 -4.61
N ASP A 54 -8.47 11.88 -4.62
CA ASP A 54 -8.86 10.67 -3.90
C ASP A 54 -8.52 9.38 -4.64
N PHE A 55 -8.14 8.37 -3.86
CA PHE A 55 -7.95 7.02 -4.36
C PHE A 55 -9.23 6.21 -4.19
N PHE A 56 -9.36 5.21 -5.04
CA PHE A 56 -10.43 4.22 -5.00
C PHE A 56 -9.93 2.93 -5.63
N TYR A 57 -10.69 1.85 -5.46
CA TYR A 57 -10.42 0.60 -6.15
C TYR A 57 -11.35 0.45 -7.33
N VAL A 58 -10.84 -0.11 -8.41
CA VAL A 58 -11.63 -0.57 -9.56
C VAL A 58 -11.34 -2.03 -9.84
N THR A 59 -12.27 -2.67 -10.52
CA THR A 59 -12.07 -3.99 -11.13
C THR A 59 -12.14 -3.78 -12.63
N PRO A 60 -10.98 -3.61 -13.32
CA PRO A 60 -10.98 -3.40 -14.77
C PRO A 60 -11.50 -4.62 -15.51
N ASP A 61 -12.24 -4.37 -16.59
CA ASP A 61 -12.76 -5.36 -17.51
C ASP A 61 -12.67 -4.80 -18.95
N GLU A 62 -13.04 -5.59 -19.96
CA GLU A 62 -13.12 -5.18 -21.37
C GLU A 62 -14.25 -4.15 -21.63
N ASP A 63 -15.20 -4.01 -20.70
CA ASP A 63 -16.27 -3.02 -20.77
C ASP A 63 -15.78 -1.58 -20.50
N ILE A 64 -16.51 -0.60 -21.03
CA ILE A 64 -16.30 0.83 -20.79
C ILE A 64 -16.74 1.27 -19.38
N TRP A 65 -17.52 0.44 -18.68
CA TRP A 65 -17.85 0.64 -17.27
C TRP A 65 -17.08 -0.33 -16.39
N TRP A 66 -16.37 0.21 -15.41
CA TRP A 66 -15.66 -0.60 -14.42
C TRP A 66 -16.36 -0.55 -13.08
N ALA A 67 -16.47 -1.70 -12.42
CA ALA A 67 -16.89 -1.75 -11.03
C ALA A 67 -15.88 -0.99 -10.17
N ALA A 68 -16.38 -0.16 -9.27
CA ALA A 68 -15.60 0.73 -8.42
C ALA A 68 -16.02 0.62 -6.95
N GLN A 69 -15.07 0.86 -6.06
CA GLN A 69 -15.25 0.96 -4.63
C GLN A 69 -14.43 2.12 -4.08
N SER A 70 -15.11 3.15 -3.57
CA SER A 70 -14.46 4.21 -2.80
C SER A 70 -13.86 3.66 -1.50
N LEU A 71 -12.86 4.34 -0.94
CA LEU A 71 -12.26 3.94 0.34
C LEU A 71 -13.23 4.06 1.54
N SER A 72 -14.32 4.81 1.40
CA SER A 72 -15.41 4.85 2.39
C SER A 72 -16.38 3.67 2.28
N GLY A 73 -16.21 2.81 1.27
CA GLY A 73 -16.96 1.57 1.09
C GLY A 73 -18.12 1.65 0.10
N LYS A 74 -18.43 2.82 -0.47
CA LYS A 74 -19.47 2.92 -1.50
C LYS A 74 -19.01 2.22 -2.78
N THR A 75 -19.86 1.32 -3.29
CA THR A 75 -19.64 0.51 -4.50
C THR A 75 -20.61 0.88 -5.61
N GLY A 76 -20.19 0.73 -6.86
CA GLY A 76 -21.00 0.98 -8.06
C GLY A 76 -20.13 0.91 -9.31
N TYR A 77 -20.46 1.67 -10.35
CA TYR A 77 -19.75 1.68 -11.62
C TYR A 77 -19.24 3.06 -12.00
N VAL A 78 -18.08 3.12 -12.64
CA VAL A 78 -17.46 4.35 -13.14
C VAL A 78 -17.09 4.19 -14.61
N PHE A 79 -17.07 5.31 -15.34
CA PHE A 79 -16.67 5.31 -16.75
C PHE A 79 -15.15 5.24 -16.87
N HIS A 80 -14.62 4.19 -17.50
CA HIS A 80 -13.21 3.83 -17.40
C HIS A 80 -12.25 4.89 -17.97
N SER A 81 -12.65 5.64 -19.01
CA SER A 81 -11.80 6.67 -19.63
C SER A 81 -11.45 7.84 -18.70
N ARG A 82 -12.12 7.95 -17.55
CA ARG A 82 -11.88 8.94 -16.50
C ARG A 82 -11.06 8.39 -15.33
N VAL A 83 -10.50 7.18 -15.49
CA VAL A 83 -9.79 6.44 -14.45
C VAL A 83 -8.35 6.19 -14.88
N GLU A 84 -7.42 6.51 -14.00
CA GLU A 84 -6.01 6.13 -14.14
C GLU A 84 -5.66 5.08 -13.09
N LEU A 85 -5.11 3.95 -13.55
CA LEU A 85 -4.63 2.89 -12.68
C LEU A 85 -3.25 3.26 -12.14
N ILE A 86 -3.08 3.26 -10.82
CA ILE A 86 -1.86 3.75 -10.18
C ILE A 86 -0.65 2.93 -10.60
N ASP A 87 -0.78 1.61 -10.65
CA ASP A 87 0.24 0.65 -11.09
C ASP A 87 0.54 0.68 -12.61
N SER A 88 -0.16 1.51 -13.39
CA SER A 88 0.12 1.75 -14.81
C SER A 88 0.61 3.17 -15.11
N LEU A 89 0.82 4.00 -14.08
CA LEU A 89 1.38 5.34 -14.25
C LEU A 89 2.86 5.28 -14.67
N PRO A 90 3.36 6.29 -15.40
CA PRO A 90 4.78 6.41 -15.72
C PRO A 90 5.65 6.41 -14.45
N PRO A 91 6.88 5.87 -14.48
CA PRO A 91 7.75 5.80 -13.31
C PRO A 91 8.01 7.16 -12.63
N SER A 92 8.11 8.24 -13.41
CA SER A 92 8.27 9.60 -12.87
C SER A 92 7.04 10.08 -12.09
N GLU A 93 5.84 9.75 -12.55
CA GLU A 93 4.60 10.07 -11.85
C GLU A 93 4.43 9.23 -10.59
N LEU A 94 4.75 7.93 -10.65
CA LEU A 94 4.79 7.06 -9.48
C LEU A 94 5.77 7.59 -8.43
N LYS A 95 6.99 7.95 -8.84
CA LYS A 95 7.99 8.55 -7.94
C LYS A 95 7.44 9.77 -7.21
N ASN A 96 6.86 10.70 -7.95
CA ASN A 96 6.28 11.92 -7.37
C ASN A 96 5.13 11.61 -6.42
N LEU A 97 4.25 10.69 -6.81
CA LEU A 97 3.11 10.26 -5.99
C LEU A 97 3.57 9.67 -4.66
N PHE A 98 4.48 8.69 -4.69
CA PHE A 98 5.00 8.07 -3.48
C PHE A 98 5.78 9.07 -2.62
N SER A 99 6.64 9.89 -3.23
CA SER A 99 7.42 10.90 -2.48
C SER A 99 6.49 11.86 -1.72
N ASN A 100 5.49 12.40 -2.41
CA ASN A 100 4.54 13.34 -1.80
C ASN A 100 3.73 12.69 -0.68
N VAL A 101 3.23 11.47 -0.88
CA VAL A 101 2.41 10.79 0.13
C VAL A 101 3.25 10.34 1.33
N PHE A 102 4.44 9.81 1.10
CA PHE A 102 5.29 9.29 2.17
C PHE A 102 5.89 10.43 3.01
N GLU A 103 6.31 11.55 2.41
CA GLU A 103 6.78 12.71 3.18
C GLU A 103 5.64 13.36 3.98
N ASN A 104 4.44 13.51 3.41
CA ASN A 104 3.28 14.02 4.15
C ASN A 104 2.90 13.12 5.33
N GLU A 105 2.86 11.80 5.13
CA GLU A 105 2.60 10.84 6.22
C GLU A 105 3.65 10.99 7.33
N LYS A 106 4.93 11.06 6.95
CA LYS A 106 6.06 11.25 7.87
C LYS A 106 5.92 12.55 8.68
N GLU A 107 5.64 13.67 8.03
CA GLU A 107 5.46 14.97 8.70
C GLU A 107 4.31 14.94 9.70
N ILE A 108 3.15 14.40 9.31
CA ILE A 108 1.99 14.28 10.19
C ILE A 108 2.31 13.37 11.39
N ALA A 109 2.99 12.24 11.15
CA ALA A 109 3.37 11.29 12.19
C ALA A 109 4.42 11.87 13.17
N LEU A 110 5.39 12.65 12.67
CA LEU A 110 6.34 13.39 13.50
C LEU A 110 5.65 14.44 14.37
N ASN A 111 4.71 15.21 13.80
CA ASN A 111 3.92 16.18 14.56
C ASN A 111 3.07 15.49 15.64
N TYR A 112 2.44 14.35 15.31
CA TYR A 112 1.71 13.54 16.27
C TYR A 112 2.60 13.09 17.44
N SER A 113 3.80 12.57 17.12
CA SER A 113 4.77 12.11 18.13
C SER A 113 5.23 13.25 19.04
N PHE A 114 5.57 14.40 18.46
CA PHE A 114 5.96 15.60 19.20
C PHE A 114 4.85 16.10 20.14
N ILE A 115 3.60 16.16 19.67
CA ILE A 115 2.50 16.57 20.54
C ILE A 115 2.28 15.52 21.64
N SER A 116 2.35 14.22 21.30
CA SER A 116 2.19 13.14 22.26
C SER A 116 3.24 13.19 23.38
N SER A 117 4.47 13.64 23.10
CA SER A 117 5.53 13.74 24.11
C SER A 117 5.29 14.83 25.16
N LYS A 118 4.36 15.76 24.92
CA LYS A 118 3.95 16.80 25.90
C LYS A 118 2.99 16.28 26.97
N PHE A 119 2.58 15.01 26.91
CA PHE A 119 1.79 14.40 27.97
C PHE A 119 2.70 13.97 29.12
N SER A 120 2.52 14.56 30.30
CA SER A 120 3.23 14.14 31.50
C SER A 120 2.62 12.86 32.06
N LEU A 121 3.36 11.75 31.96
CA LEU A 121 2.94 10.47 32.54
C LEU A 121 2.83 10.51 34.07
N THR A 122 3.77 11.21 34.73
CA THR A 122 3.80 11.34 36.19
C THR A 122 2.64 12.18 36.72
N LYS A 123 2.35 13.31 36.08
CA LYS A 123 1.24 14.20 36.46
C LYS A 123 -0.09 13.76 35.83
N LYS A 124 -0.08 12.75 34.95
CA LYS A 124 -1.22 12.29 34.13
C LYS A 124 -1.99 13.42 33.45
N LYS A 125 -1.27 14.43 32.96
CA LYS A 125 -1.89 15.63 32.35
C LYS A 125 -1.06 16.18 31.19
N TRP A 126 -1.77 16.87 30.30
CA TRP A 126 -1.17 17.71 29.27
C TRP A 126 -0.54 18.96 29.88
N GLU A 127 0.52 19.48 29.26
CA GLU A 127 1.12 20.77 29.62
C GLU A 127 0.12 21.92 29.49
N SER A 128 -0.73 21.89 28.45
CA SER A 128 -1.80 22.85 28.24
C SER A 128 -3.09 22.20 27.72
N LYS A 129 -4.22 22.91 27.84
CA LYS A 129 -5.50 22.53 27.19
C LYS A 129 -5.36 22.46 25.67
N SER A 130 -4.57 23.37 25.09
CA SER A 130 -4.26 23.38 23.65
C SER A 130 -3.54 22.11 23.21
N ASP A 131 -2.59 21.59 23.99
CA ASP A 131 -1.89 20.35 23.61
C ASP A 131 -2.85 19.16 23.57
N SER A 132 -3.80 19.07 24.51
CA SER A 132 -4.82 18.02 24.49
C SER A 132 -5.71 18.09 23.23
N ILE A 133 -6.09 19.29 22.82
CA ILE A 133 -6.90 19.52 21.61
C ILE A 133 -6.07 19.18 20.36
N ASN A 134 -4.83 19.66 20.29
CA ASN A 134 -3.91 19.43 19.17
C ASN A 134 -3.57 17.95 19.02
N PHE A 135 -3.45 17.21 20.13
CA PHE A 135 -3.26 15.77 20.11
C PHE A 135 -4.43 15.07 19.42
N LYS A 136 -5.67 15.38 19.83
CA LYS A 136 -6.88 14.79 19.21
C LYS A 136 -6.97 15.11 17.72
N LYS A 137 -6.71 16.37 17.35
CA LYS A 137 -6.73 16.82 15.95
C LYS A 137 -5.69 16.08 15.12
N THR A 138 -4.44 16.06 15.56
CA THR A 138 -3.33 15.44 14.82
C THR A 138 -3.49 13.93 14.74
N LYS A 139 -4.00 13.28 15.81
CA LYS A 139 -4.35 11.86 15.78
C LYS A 139 -5.41 11.54 14.73
N SER A 140 -6.45 12.37 14.66
CA SER A 140 -7.52 12.22 13.66
C SER A 140 -6.99 12.47 12.25
N LEU A 141 -6.12 13.47 12.06
CA LEU A 141 -5.49 13.78 10.78
C LEU A 141 -4.61 12.62 10.30
N LEU A 142 -3.72 12.12 11.17
CA LEU A 142 -2.86 10.96 10.88
C LEU A 142 -3.72 9.77 10.48
N SER A 143 -4.69 9.38 11.32
CA SER A 143 -5.54 8.22 11.02
C SER A 143 -6.30 8.35 9.70
N LYS A 144 -6.76 9.55 9.35
CA LYS A 144 -7.44 9.82 8.08
C LYS A 144 -6.46 9.71 6.90
N TYR A 145 -5.34 10.41 6.97
CA TYR A 145 -4.34 10.44 5.90
C TYR A 145 -3.73 9.06 5.66
N SER A 146 -3.39 8.32 6.73
CA SER A 146 -2.86 6.97 6.63
C SER A 146 -3.82 6.06 5.86
N ARG A 147 -5.12 6.12 6.19
CA ARG A 147 -6.16 5.30 5.58
C ARG A 147 -6.46 5.66 4.13
N GLU A 148 -6.55 6.95 3.84
CA GLU A 148 -7.04 7.44 2.56
C GLU A 148 -5.94 7.61 1.52
N LYS A 149 -4.68 7.77 1.94
CA LYS A 149 -3.54 8.07 1.05
C LYS A 149 -2.40 7.07 1.19
N PHE A 150 -1.87 6.90 2.41
CA PHE A 150 -0.64 6.13 2.63
C PHE A 150 -0.83 4.62 2.44
N PHE A 151 -1.72 3.99 3.19
CA PHE A 151 -1.93 2.54 3.17
C PHE A 151 -2.35 1.99 1.81
N PRO A 152 -3.22 2.65 1.02
CA PRO A 152 -3.51 2.18 -0.34
C PRO A 152 -2.26 2.04 -1.21
N LEU A 153 -1.32 2.99 -1.12
CA LEU A 153 -0.08 2.98 -1.90
C LEU A 153 0.91 1.90 -1.48
N LEU A 154 0.84 1.40 -0.24
CA LEU A 154 1.71 0.32 0.24
C LEU A 154 1.51 -1.00 -0.53
N ASN A 155 0.39 -1.17 -1.22
CA ASN A 155 0.17 -2.34 -2.08
C ASN A 155 0.84 -2.22 -3.44
N VAL A 156 1.09 -0.99 -3.92
CA VAL A 156 1.70 -0.70 -5.23
C VAL A 156 3.21 -0.46 -5.11
N PHE A 157 3.65 0.20 -4.03
CA PHE A 157 5.03 0.62 -3.84
C PHE A 157 6.07 -0.50 -4.01
N PRO A 158 5.88 -1.73 -3.50
CA PRO A 158 6.89 -2.78 -3.68
C PRO A 158 7.20 -3.09 -5.14
N SER A 159 6.18 -3.08 -6.02
CA SER A 159 6.39 -3.31 -7.45
C SER A 159 7.20 -2.19 -8.11
N TYR A 160 6.97 -0.94 -7.71
CA TYR A 160 7.79 0.20 -8.15
C TYR A 160 9.22 0.08 -7.64
N PHE A 161 9.41 -0.21 -6.35
CA PHE A 161 10.73 -0.38 -5.72
C PHE A 161 11.57 -1.42 -6.47
N CYS A 162 10.97 -2.56 -6.82
CA CYS A 162 11.60 -3.63 -7.58
C CYS A 162 12.13 -3.24 -8.96
N GLN A 163 11.53 -2.22 -9.58
CA GLN A 163 11.85 -1.84 -10.96
C GLN A 163 12.74 -0.60 -11.04
N ALA A 164 12.62 0.32 -10.06
CA ALA A 164 13.18 1.65 -10.16
C ALA A 164 14.54 1.83 -9.45
N ASP A 165 14.93 0.93 -8.54
CA ASP A 165 16.14 1.08 -7.69
C ASP A 165 16.23 2.46 -6.99
N ASP A 166 15.07 3.00 -6.59
CA ASP A 166 14.96 4.34 -6.03
C ASP A 166 15.30 4.35 -4.53
N SER A 167 16.59 4.34 -4.25
CA SER A 167 17.16 4.32 -2.89
C SER A 167 16.68 5.48 -2.01
N ASP A 168 16.45 6.65 -2.59
CA ASP A 168 15.98 7.82 -1.85
C ASP A 168 14.54 7.61 -1.38
N LEU A 169 13.65 7.19 -2.26
CA LEU A 169 12.26 6.94 -1.91
C LEU A 169 12.11 5.76 -0.93
N ALA A 170 12.93 4.72 -1.09
CA ALA A 170 13.02 3.63 -0.12
C ALA A 170 13.45 4.11 1.27
N ARG A 171 14.42 5.04 1.34
CA ARG A 171 14.81 5.67 2.61
C ARG A 171 13.67 6.48 3.23
N VAL A 172 12.89 7.21 2.43
CA VAL A 172 11.69 7.93 2.92
C VAL A 172 10.69 6.93 3.49
N PHE A 173 10.37 5.86 2.77
CA PHE A 173 9.48 4.79 3.26
C PHE A 173 9.98 4.20 4.58
N LEU A 174 11.26 3.81 4.68
CA LEU A 174 11.83 3.27 5.92
C LEU A 174 11.83 4.30 7.07
N SER A 175 11.95 5.59 6.76
CA SER A 175 11.80 6.66 7.76
C SER A 175 10.37 6.75 8.29
N THR A 176 9.35 6.42 7.49
CA THR A 176 7.96 6.32 7.99
C THR A 176 7.77 5.09 8.88
N PHE A 177 8.45 3.97 8.55
CA PHE A 177 8.38 2.72 9.29
C PHE A 177 8.82 2.87 10.75
N ILE A 178 9.94 3.57 10.98
CA ILE A 178 10.56 3.67 12.31
C ILE A 178 9.78 4.55 13.30
N ILE A 179 8.78 5.30 12.80
CA ILE A 179 7.89 6.09 13.63
C ILE A 179 6.93 5.12 14.33
N SER A 180 6.97 5.09 15.66
CA SER A 180 6.32 4.06 16.49
C SER A 180 4.82 3.91 16.30
N SER A 181 4.12 4.92 15.76
CA SER A 181 2.70 4.81 15.43
C SER A 181 2.42 3.96 14.18
N LEU A 182 3.42 3.75 13.31
CA LEU A 182 3.28 3.08 12.02
C LEU A 182 3.99 1.73 11.97
N SER A 183 5.03 1.54 12.78
CA SER A 183 5.82 0.29 12.83
C SER A 183 4.99 -0.97 13.10
N ASP A 184 3.83 -0.82 13.76
CA ASP A 184 2.95 -1.94 14.11
C ASP A 184 1.87 -2.26 13.07
N SER A 185 1.69 -1.42 12.05
CA SER A 185 0.73 -1.67 10.97
C SER A 185 1.09 -2.93 10.17
N GLY A 186 0.10 -3.80 9.95
CA GLY A 186 0.27 -4.99 9.12
C GLY A 186 0.59 -4.64 7.67
N GLU A 187 -0.03 -3.59 7.13
CA GLU A 187 0.20 -3.07 5.78
C GLU A 187 1.64 -2.62 5.60
N VAL A 188 2.17 -1.87 6.59
CA VAL A 188 3.55 -1.39 6.60
C VAL A 188 4.54 -2.55 6.67
N LYS A 189 4.30 -3.52 7.57
CA LYS A 189 5.13 -4.74 7.68
C LYS A 189 5.11 -5.57 6.39
N ASN A 190 3.94 -5.71 5.77
CA ASN A 190 3.78 -6.43 4.50
C ASN A 190 4.51 -5.73 3.35
N CYS A 191 4.40 -4.41 3.26
CA CYS A 191 5.11 -3.60 2.27
C CYS A 191 6.63 -3.75 2.43
N PHE A 192 7.14 -3.60 3.66
CA PHE A 192 8.55 -3.81 3.99
C PHE A 192 9.01 -5.21 3.58
N ALA A 193 8.24 -6.25 3.93
CA ALA A 193 8.59 -7.63 3.58
C ALA A 193 8.65 -7.86 2.07
N ARG A 194 7.73 -7.27 1.29
CA ARG A 194 7.76 -7.34 -0.17
C ARG A 194 8.97 -6.61 -0.76
N CYS A 195 9.34 -5.44 -0.22
CA CYS A 195 10.54 -4.72 -0.65
C CYS A 195 11.82 -5.50 -0.31
N TYR A 196 11.92 -6.04 0.91
CA TYR A 196 13.07 -6.84 1.35
C TYR A 196 13.24 -8.12 0.54
N ARG A 197 12.14 -8.80 0.19
CA ARG A 197 12.19 -9.97 -0.72
C ARG A 197 12.65 -9.60 -2.12
N CYS A 198 12.38 -8.37 -2.54
CA CYS A 198 12.75 -7.92 -3.87
C CYS A 198 14.25 -7.60 -3.99
N ASP A 199 14.78 -6.83 -3.04
CA ASP A 199 16.20 -6.52 -2.97
C ASP A 199 16.66 -6.37 -1.51
N SER A 200 17.01 -7.51 -0.90
CA SER A 200 17.48 -7.55 0.49
C SER A 200 18.79 -6.78 0.68
N VAL A 201 19.68 -6.78 -0.32
CA VAL A 201 21.01 -6.15 -0.24
C VAL A 201 20.85 -4.64 -0.20
N LEU A 202 20.01 -4.09 -1.09
CA LEU A 202 19.72 -2.67 -1.10
C LEU A 202 19.02 -2.23 0.19
N VAL A 203 18.02 -2.99 0.66
CA VAL A 203 17.31 -2.67 1.90
C VAL A 203 18.27 -2.66 3.09
N GLU A 204 19.14 -3.66 3.24
CA GLU A 204 20.16 -3.71 4.31
C GLU A 204 21.16 -2.55 4.21
N LYS A 205 21.61 -2.23 2.98
CA LYS A 205 22.46 -1.07 2.74
C LYS A 205 21.78 0.22 3.19
N ILE A 206 20.51 0.44 2.84
CA ILE A 206 19.77 1.63 3.25
C ILE A 206 19.61 1.68 4.77
N ILE A 207 19.27 0.54 5.40
CA ILE A 207 19.15 0.42 6.86
C ILE A 207 20.44 0.84 7.56
N SER A 208 21.61 0.50 7.01
CA SER A 208 22.91 0.84 7.61
C SER A 208 23.14 2.36 7.80
N TYR A 209 22.41 3.22 7.07
CA TYR A 209 22.48 4.67 7.22
C TYR A 209 21.59 5.24 8.34
N PHE A 210 20.70 4.44 8.93
CA PHE A 210 19.85 4.86 10.05
C PHE A 210 20.58 4.79 11.40
N PRO A 211 20.12 5.51 12.44
CA PRO A 211 20.64 5.34 13.79
C PRO A 211 20.53 3.90 14.29
N VAL A 212 21.51 3.45 15.09
CA VAL A 212 21.61 2.05 15.60
C VAL A 212 20.30 1.55 16.23
N LEU A 213 19.58 2.42 16.93
CA LEU A 213 18.31 2.06 17.58
C LEU A 213 17.22 1.69 16.56
N ASP A 214 17.19 2.39 15.43
CA ASP A 214 16.21 2.16 14.36
C ASP A 214 16.61 0.98 13.48
N GLN A 215 17.92 0.79 13.25
CA GLN A 215 18.43 -0.45 12.66
C GLN A 215 17.95 -1.68 13.42
N LYS A 216 18.06 -1.67 14.75
CA LYS A 216 17.62 -2.79 15.60
C LYS A 216 16.13 -3.09 15.44
N LYS A 217 15.27 -2.08 15.33
CA LYS A 217 13.83 -2.27 15.10
C LYS A 217 13.56 -2.91 13.75
N MET A 218 14.22 -2.43 12.69
CA MET A 218 14.05 -3.00 11.34
C MET A 218 14.61 -4.43 11.26
N GLN A 219 15.72 -4.71 11.95
CA GLN A 219 16.29 -6.06 12.01
C GLN A 219 15.35 -7.06 12.70
N GLN A 220 14.66 -6.66 13.77
CA GLN A 220 13.64 -7.52 14.40
C GLN A 220 12.52 -7.91 13.42
N LEU A 221 12.12 -7.00 12.54
CA LEU A 221 11.15 -7.31 11.49
C LEU A 221 11.75 -8.25 10.44
N ILE A 222 12.98 -8.00 9.98
CA ILE A 222 13.70 -8.89 9.03
C ILE A 222 13.76 -10.31 9.60
N ASP A 223 14.18 -10.47 10.85
CA ASP A 223 14.27 -11.78 11.50
C ASP A 223 12.90 -12.49 11.52
N SER A 224 11.81 -11.74 11.71
CA SER A 224 10.45 -12.29 11.66
C SER A 224 10.02 -12.70 10.25
N ILE A 225 10.44 -11.95 9.22
CA ILE A 225 10.17 -12.26 7.81
C ILE A 225 10.91 -13.53 7.43
N GLN A 226 12.20 -13.62 7.75
CA GLN A 226 13.05 -14.77 7.44
C GLN A 226 12.59 -16.06 8.12
N LYS A 227 12.04 -15.99 9.34
CA LYS A 227 11.46 -17.15 10.03
C LYS A 227 10.19 -17.69 9.39
N ASN A 228 9.46 -16.84 8.66
CA ASN A 228 8.19 -17.18 8.00
C ASN A 228 8.34 -17.51 6.51
N ILE A 229 9.58 -17.53 5.99
CA ILE A 229 9.89 -18.02 4.64
C ILE A 229 10.10 -19.54 4.74
N TYR A 230 9.34 -20.31 3.96
CA TYR A 230 9.46 -21.76 3.90
C TYR A 230 10.91 -22.15 3.48
N PRO A 231 11.46 -23.27 3.97
CA PRO A 231 12.86 -23.65 3.72
C PRO A 231 13.21 -23.73 2.22
N GLU A 232 12.25 -24.07 1.36
CA GLU A 232 12.44 -24.16 -0.09
C GLU A 232 12.68 -22.83 -0.81
N ASP A 233 12.30 -21.69 -0.21
CA ASP A 233 12.59 -20.35 -0.74
C ASP A 233 13.93 -19.77 -0.21
N ARG A 234 14.57 -20.46 0.75
CA ARG A 234 15.87 -20.04 1.30
C ARG A 234 17.02 -20.36 0.37
N ASP A 235 16.97 -21.51 -0.32
CA ASP A 235 18.03 -21.98 -1.22
C ASP A 235 18.12 -21.13 -2.50
N SER A 236 16.98 -20.65 -3.00
CA SER A 236 16.93 -19.72 -4.14
C SER A 236 17.47 -18.33 -3.81
N ILE A 237 17.32 -17.85 -2.56
CA ILE A 237 17.94 -16.59 -2.10
C ILE A 237 19.43 -16.76 -1.83
N GLN A 238 19.86 -17.92 -1.33
CA GLN A 238 21.28 -18.22 -1.09
C GLN A 238 22.06 -18.41 -2.41
N GLN A 239 21.45 -19.01 -3.45
CA GLN A 239 22.04 -19.17 -4.78
C GLN A 239 22.20 -17.85 -5.56
N MET A 240 21.51 -16.77 -5.17
CA MET A 240 21.73 -15.42 -5.72
C MET A 240 22.86 -14.65 -5.00
N ARG A 241 23.47 -15.23 -3.96
CA ARG A 241 24.56 -14.62 -3.17
C ARG A 241 25.95 -15.16 -3.52
N GLU A 242 26.07 -16.03 -4.53
CA GLU A 242 27.33 -16.52 -5.12
C GLU A 242 27.49 -16.01 -6.55
#